data_AF-A0A939SNN4-F1
#
_entry.id   AF-A0A939SNN4-F1
#
_cell.length_a   1.000
_cell.length_b   1.000
_cell.length_c   1.000
_cell.angle_alpha   90.00
_cell.angle_beta   90.00
_cell.angle_gamma   90.00
#
_symmetry.space_group_name_H-M   'P 1'
#
loop_
_entity.id
_entity.type
_entity.pdbx_description
1 polymer ?
#
loop_
_entity_poly.entity_id
_entity_poly.type
_entity_poly.pdbx_seq_one_letter_code
_entity_poly.pdbx_strand_id
1 'polypeptide(L)'
;MNLNTNTNIIESIEIDRVIAIREHAISLYKESLSKAAEAIEIIKTIPNTNNHFPHQCIEDDLIDLQYPRNTNDDDDRTRFELWLDRKIWQMFIDKSGIKTIMSNKQIEKLQYDLYNMKSPVFNLENASCTFTSLSVNRADSFKNGLMDVLQSVSWDYKSNNPRCLGKK
;
A
#
# COMPACT_ATOMS: atom_id res chain seq x y z
N MET A 1 -48.21 4.05 48.69
CA MET A 1 -47.92 3.87 47.24
C MET A 1 -46.65 4.66 46.96
N ASN A 2 -45.49 4.03 47.13
CA ASN A 2 -44.19 4.70 46.93
C ASN A 2 -43.88 4.70 45.44
N LEU A 3 -44.11 5.83 44.78
CA LEU A 3 -43.55 6.09 43.46
C LEU A 3 -42.07 6.39 43.65
N ASN A 4 -41.26 5.33 43.62
CA ASN A 4 -39.81 5.45 43.53
C ASN A 4 -39.49 5.90 42.10
N THR A 5 -39.65 7.20 41.83
CA THR A 5 -39.12 7.81 40.61
C THR A 5 -37.61 7.87 40.78
N ASN A 6 -36.91 6.83 40.33
CA ASN A 6 -35.49 6.89 39.99
C ASN A 6 -35.33 7.84 38.80
N THR A 7 -35.57 9.13 39.00
CA THR A 7 -34.93 10.16 38.18
C THR A 7 -33.48 10.12 38.61
N ASN A 8 -32.64 9.41 37.87
CA ASN A 8 -31.18 9.51 38.00
C ASN A 8 -30.80 10.97 37.76
N ILE A 9 -30.71 11.75 38.84
CA ILE A 9 -30.21 13.12 38.82
C ILE A 9 -28.73 12.98 38.48
N ILE A 10 -28.33 13.45 37.30
CA ILE A 10 -26.92 13.52 36.94
C ILE A 10 -26.27 14.51 37.90
N GLU A 11 -25.30 14.05 38.68
CA GLU A 11 -24.61 14.90 39.63
C GLU A 11 -23.70 15.87 38.86
N SER A 12 -23.57 17.12 39.32
CA SER A 12 -22.68 18.11 38.67
C SER A 12 -21.25 17.59 38.50
N ILE A 13 -20.79 16.73 39.42
CA ILE A 13 -19.47 16.11 39.37
C ILE A 13 -19.30 15.12 38.20
N GLU A 14 -20.40 14.48 37.77
CA GLU A 14 -20.40 13.64 36.58
C GLU A 14 -20.27 14.50 35.31
N ILE A 15 -20.88 15.69 35.30
CA ILE A 15 -20.77 16.66 34.20
C ILE A 15 -19.33 17.17 34.09
N ASP A 16 -18.72 17.60 35.19
CA ASP A 16 -17.32 18.07 35.20
C ASP A 16 -16.35 16.97 34.76
N ARG A 17 -16.58 15.73 35.19
CA ARG A 17 -15.80 14.58 34.75
C ARG A 17 -15.93 14.33 33.25
N VAL A 18 -17.14 14.40 32.70
CA VAL A 18 -17.38 14.25 31.25
C VAL A 18 -16.69 15.37 30.46
N ILE A 19 -16.75 16.61 30.95
CA ILE A 19 -16.05 17.75 30.34
C ILE A 19 -14.53 17.49 30.31
N ALA A 20 -13.95 17.09 31.44
CA ALA A 20 -12.51 16.80 31.54
C ALA A 20 -12.08 15.67 30.59
N ILE A 21 -12.85 14.57 30.51
CA ILE A 21 -12.59 13.47 29.58
C ILE A 21 -12.63 13.97 28.13
N ARG A 22 -13.64 14.78 27.79
CA ARG A 22 -13.79 15.36 26.45
C ARG A 22 -12.61 16.25 26.08
N GLU A 23 -12.21 17.15 26.97
CA GLU A 23 -11.09 18.06 26.74
C GLU A 23 -9.78 17.30 26.52
N HIS A 24 -9.53 16.29 27.35
CA HIS A 24 -8.37 15.42 27.21
C HIS A 24 -8.37 14.67 25.86
N ALA A 25 -9.51 14.08 25.46
CA ALA A 25 -9.64 13.38 24.19
C ALA A 25 -9.41 14.32 22.99
N ILE A 26 -9.94 15.54 23.03
CA ILE A 26 -9.72 16.55 21.99
C ILE A 26 -8.25 16.96 21.92
N SER A 27 -7.59 17.12 23.07
CA SER A 27 -6.17 17.48 23.12
C SER A 27 -5.31 16.43 22.42
N LEU A 28 -5.49 15.15 22.77
CA LEU A 28 -4.76 14.04 22.15
C LEU A 28 -5.02 13.95 20.64
N TYR A 29 -6.27 14.14 20.20
CA TYR A 29 -6.61 14.12 18.79
C TYR A 29 -5.96 15.26 18.00
N LYS A 30 -5.88 16.47 18.59
CA LYS A 30 -5.16 17.59 17.96
C LYS A 30 -3.66 17.32 17.84
N GLU A 31 -3.06 16.72 18.87
CA GLU A 31 -1.65 16.33 18.85
C GLU A 31 -1.37 15.29 17.76
N SER A 32 -2.21 14.26 17.65
CA SER A 32 -2.06 13.22 16.62
C SER A 32 -2.21 13.81 15.20
N LEU A 33 -3.17 14.71 14.98
CA LEU A 33 -3.30 15.41 13.70
C LEU A 33 -2.08 16.25 13.36
N SER A 34 -1.50 16.96 14.34
CA SER A 34 -0.27 17.73 14.14
C SER A 34 0.88 16.81 13.72
N LYS A 35 1.04 15.67 14.40
CA LYS A 35 2.10 14.70 14.09
C LYS A 35 1.90 14.03 12.73
N ALA A 36 0.66 13.70 12.38
CA ALA A 36 0.33 13.21 11.05
C ALA A 36 0.67 14.23 9.96
N ALA A 37 0.38 15.52 10.19
CA ALA A 37 0.75 16.59 9.26
C ALA A 37 2.27 16.74 9.11
N GLU A 38 3.04 16.67 10.21
CA GLU A 38 4.51 16.65 10.17
C GLU A 38 5.03 15.47 9.33
N ALA A 39 4.49 14.27 9.52
CA ALA A 39 4.86 13.08 8.73
C ALA A 39 4.56 13.25 7.23
N ILE A 40 3.40 13.84 6.89
CA ILE A 40 3.04 14.15 5.50
C ILE A 40 4.07 15.09 4.86
N GLU A 41 4.48 16.15 5.56
CA GLU A 41 5.47 17.09 5.03
C GLU A 41 6.82 16.42 4.79
N ILE A 42 7.24 15.50 5.67
CA ILE A 42 8.45 14.68 5.45
C ILE A 42 8.28 13.82 4.19
N ILE A 43 7.16 13.12 4.02
CA ILE A 43 6.95 12.24 2.86
C ILE A 43 6.89 13.04 1.56
N LYS A 44 6.34 14.26 1.56
CA LYS A 44 6.34 15.15 0.38
C LYS A 44 7.73 15.49 -0.12
N THR A 45 8.77 15.38 0.71
CA THR A 45 10.16 15.59 0.28
C THR A 45 10.67 14.47 -0.64
N ILE A 46 9.99 13.32 -0.69
CA ILE A 46 10.34 12.22 -1.60
C ILE A 46 10.14 12.69 -3.05
N PRO A 47 11.19 12.67 -3.88
CA PRO A 47 11.12 13.28 -5.20
C PRO A 47 10.32 12.42 -6.17
N ASN A 48 9.43 13.04 -6.96
CA ASN A 48 8.59 12.40 -7.98
C ASN A 48 7.47 11.49 -7.43
N THR A 49 7.02 11.73 -6.20
CA THR A 49 5.72 11.22 -5.72
C THR A 49 4.61 12.21 -6.06
N ASN A 50 3.37 11.73 -6.21
CA ASN A 50 2.23 12.62 -6.39
C ASN A 50 1.81 13.26 -5.05
N ASN A 51 1.13 14.41 -5.08
CA ASN A 51 0.70 15.11 -3.86
C ASN A 51 -0.36 14.36 -3.05
N HIS A 52 -1.00 13.35 -3.64
CA HIS A 52 -2.08 12.59 -3.00
C HIS A 52 -1.58 11.39 -2.18
N PHE A 53 -0.37 10.92 -2.49
CA PHE A 53 0.25 9.74 -1.91
C PHE A 53 0.33 9.75 -0.37
N PRO A 54 0.82 10.83 0.29
CA PRO A 54 0.92 10.83 1.75
C PRO A 54 -0.43 10.75 2.45
N HIS A 55 -1.48 11.32 1.84
CA HIS A 55 -2.82 11.35 2.40
C HIS A 55 -3.49 9.96 2.35
N GLN A 56 -3.34 9.25 1.24
CA GLN A 56 -3.88 7.88 1.09
C GLN A 56 -3.33 6.89 2.13
N CYS A 57 -2.05 7.01 2.47
CA CYS A 57 -1.42 6.12 3.46
C CYS A 57 -2.03 6.29 4.86
N ILE A 58 -2.44 7.51 5.21
CA ILE A 58 -3.01 7.83 6.53
C ILE A 58 -4.49 7.46 6.58
N GLU A 59 -5.25 7.73 5.52
CA GLU A 59 -6.67 7.36 5.43
C GLU A 59 -6.85 5.84 5.61
N ASP A 60 -6.01 5.03 4.95
CA ASP A 60 -6.06 3.58 5.05
C ASP A 60 -5.64 3.05 6.42
N ASP A 61 -4.74 3.75 7.12
CA ASP A 61 -4.29 3.38 8.47
C ASP A 61 -5.37 3.69 9.53
N LEU A 62 -6.06 4.83 9.40
CA LEU A 62 -7.16 5.20 10.27
C LEU A 62 -8.34 4.22 10.18
N ILE A 63 -8.58 3.61 9.00
CA ILE A 63 -9.60 2.57 8.83
C ILE A 63 -9.27 1.33 9.69
N ASP A 64 -7.99 0.98 9.86
CA ASP A 64 -7.57 -0.18 10.65
C ASP A 64 -7.70 0.03 12.16
N LEU A 65 -7.55 1.28 12.65
CA LEU A 65 -7.86 1.59 14.06
C LEU A 65 -9.31 1.23 14.42
N GLN A 66 -10.23 1.34 13.45
CA GLN A 66 -11.64 1.00 13.65
C GLN A 66 -11.91 -0.50 13.54
N TYR A 67 -11.07 -1.25 12.83
CA TYR A 67 -11.25 -2.67 12.53
C TYR A 67 -9.91 -3.44 12.58
N PRO A 68 -9.31 -3.61 13.78
CA PRO A 68 -8.05 -4.33 13.92
C PRO A 68 -8.21 -5.76 13.41
N ARG A 69 -7.28 -6.21 12.57
CA ARG A 69 -7.28 -7.59 12.08
C ARG A 69 -7.16 -8.59 13.23
N ASN A 70 -7.84 -9.71 13.08
CA ASN A 70 -7.62 -10.91 13.87
C ASN A 70 -6.27 -11.51 13.40
N THR A 71 -5.24 -11.37 14.22
CA THR A 71 -3.83 -11.59 13.87
C THR A 71 -3.51 -13.06 13.61
N ASN A 72 -3.18 -13.38 12.36
CA ASN A 72 -2.31 -14.49 11.94
C ASN A 72 -1.44 -14.02 10.73
N ASP A 73 -1.15 -12.72 10.64
CA ASP A 73 -0.17 -12.21 9.68
C ASP A 73 1.15 -12.03 10.43
N ASP A 74 2.24 -12.66 9.97
CA ASP A 74 3.61 -12.54 10.51
C ASP A 74 4.22 -11.13 10.33
N ASP A 75 3.40 -10.11 10.04
CA ASP A 75 3.82 -8.76 9.67
C ASP A 75 3.19 -7.76 10.65
N ASP A 76 4.01 -7.29 11.60
CA ASP A 76 3.60 -6.37 12.67
C ASP A 76 3.49 -4.90 12.22
N ARG A 77 3.69 -4.62 10.92
CA ARG A 77 3.67 -3.26 10.37
C ARG A 77 2.25 -2.69 10.26
N THR A 78 2.16 -1.37 10.39
CA THR A 78 0.92 -0.63 10.13
C THR A 78 0.60 -0.58 8.63
N ARG A 79 -0.65 -0.26 8.27
CA ARG A 79 -1.00 -0.04 6.86
C ARG A 79 -0.28 1.15 6.28
N PHE A 80 -0.05 2.17 7.10
CA PHE A 80 0.75 3.31 6.71
C PHE A 80 2.15 2.88 6.22
N GLU A 81 2.85 2.03 6.98
CA GLU A 81 4.18 1.50 6.60
C GLU A 81 4.11 0.69 5.31
N LEU A 82 3.15 -0.24 5.20
CA LEU A 82 2.97 -1.07 4.00
C LEU A 82 2.70 -0.22 2.76
N TRP A 83 1.81 0.78 2.85
CA TRP A 83 1.47 1.63 1.72
C TRP A 83 2.62 2.54 1.31
N LEU A 84 3.36 3.08 2.28
CA LEU A 84 4.56 3.86 2.04
C LEU A 84 5.59 3.05 1.25
N ASP A 85 5.92 1.85 1.72
CA ASP A 85 6.87 0.94 1.06
C ASP A 85 6.44 0.62 -0.37
N ARG A 86 5.18 0.24 -0.57
CA ARG A 86 4.63 -0.10 -1.91
C ARG A 86 4.81 1.04 -2.90
N LYS A 87 4.54 2.27 -2.48
CA LYS A 87 4.60 3.45 -3.36
C LYS A 87 6.03 3.85 -3.66
N ILE A 88 6.94 3.69 -2.70
CA ILE A 88 8.36 3.86 -2.95
C ILE A 88 8.85 2.81 -3.96
N TRP A 89 8.50 1.53 -3.77
CA TRP A 89 8.79 0.48 -4.75
C TRP A 89 8.25 0.81 -6.14
N GLN A 90 7.01 1.26 -6.24
CA GLN A 90 6.38 1.65 -7.50
C GLN A 90 7.19 2.74 -8.21
N MET A 91 7.55 3.79 -7.49
CA MET A 91 8.37 4.88 -8.02
C MET A 91 9.71 4.37 -8.58
N PHE A 92 10.43 3.54 -7.81
CA PHE A 92 11.75 3.05 -8.24
C PHE A 92 11.66 2.09 -9.42
N ILE A 93 10.66 1.18 -9.43
CA ILE A 93 10.44 0.28 -10.55
C ILE A 93 10.09 1.06 -11.82
N ASP A 94 9.21 2.06 -11.73
CA ASP A 94 8.83 2.89 -12.87
C ASP A 94 10.04 3.67 -13.43
N LYS A 95 10.86 4.26 -12.54
CA LYS A 95 12.09 4.96 -12.93
C LYS A 95 13.18 4.05 -13.50
N SER A 96 13.25 2.80 -13.05
CA SER A 96 14.28 1.85 -13.52
C SER A 96 14.10 1.46 -14.98
N GLY A 97 12.90 1.65 -15.55
CA GLY A 97 12.57 1.21 -16.90
C GLY A 97 12.49 -0.32 -17.05
N ILE A 98 12.65 -1.11 -15.98
CA ILE A 98 12.72 -2.58 -16.03
C ILE A 98 11.46 -3.21 -16.62
N LYS A 99 10.29 -2.56 -16.48
CA LYS A 99 9.02 -3.02 -17.05
C LYS A 99 9.03 -3.01 -18.59
N THR A 100 9.84 -2.16 -19.23
CA THR A 100 9.86 -2.01 -20.71
C THR A 100 10.36 -3.26 -21.45
N ILE A 101 11.07 -4.13 -20.75
CA ILE A 101 11.65 -5.36 -21.28
C ILE A 101 10.91 -6.62 -20.78
N MET A 102 9.83 -6.46 -20.02
CA MET A 102 9.05 -7.55 -19.44
C MET A 102 7.72 -7.74 -20.19
N SER A 103 7.17 -8.97 -20.19
CA SER A 103 5.78 -9.21 -20.58
C SER A 103 4.79 -8.76 -19.49
N ASN A 104 3.52 -8.63 -19.85
CA ASN A 104 2.44 -8.34 -18.89
C ASN A 104 2.40 -9.35 -17.74
N LYS A 105 2.59 -10.65 -18.02
CA LYS A 105 2.63 -11.68 -16.99
C LYS A 105 3.78 -11.47 -15.99
N GLN A 106 4.95 -11.09 -16.49
CA GLN A 106 6.11 -10.78 -15.64
C GLN A 106 5.87 -9.52 -14.80
N ILE A 107 5.22 -8.50 -15.38
CA ILE A 107 4.83 -7.28 -14.68
C ILE A 107 3.81 -7.58 -13.58
N GLU A 108 2.80 -8.41 -13.84
CA GLU A 108 1.80 -8.83 -12.86
C GLU A 108 2.44 -9.59 -11.69
N LYS A 109 3.37 -10.50 -11.98
CA LYS A 109 4.12 -11.21 -10.94
C LYS A 109 4.98 -10.25 -10.10
N LEU A 110 5.72 -9.36 -10.75
CA LEU A 110 6.51 -8.34 -10.05
C LEU A 110 5.63 -7.44 -9.18
N GLN A 111 4.45 -7.05 -9.68
CA GLN A 111 3.46 -6.29 -8.93
C GLN A 111 2.93 -7.07 -7.72
N TYR A 112 2.68 -8.36 -7.87
CA TYR A 112 2.27 -9.22 -6.76
C TYR A 112 3.36 -9.30 -5.69
N ASP A 113 4.61 -9.52 -6.08
CA ASP A 113 5.73 -9.66 -5.16
C ASP A 113 6.02 -8.34 -4.41
N LEU A 114 5.84 -7.18 -5.06
CA LEU A 114 6.17 -5.87 -4.48
C LEU A 114 4.98 -5.13 -3.87
N TYR A 115 3.74 -5.37 -4.29
CA TYR A 115 2.59 -4.54 -3.92
C TYR A 115 1.50 -5.26 -3.13
N ASN A 116 1.66 -6.55 -2.83
CA ASN A 116 0.68 -7.30 -2.05
C ASN A 116 0.77 -6.98 -0.53
N MET A 117 -0.11 -7.61 0.27
CA MET A 117 -0.16 -7.52 1.73
C MET A 117 1.16 -7.84 2.44
N LYS A 118 2.09 -8.53 1.76
CA LYS A 118 3.44 -8.85 2.26
C LYS A 118 4.52 -8.13 1.46
N SER A 119 4.30 -6.85 1.13
CA SER A 119 5.28 -6.02 0.40
C SER A 119 6.57 -5.92 1.22
N PRO A 120 7.75 -6.16 0.63
CA PRO A 120 9.00 -6.10 1.38
C PRO A 120 9.28 -4.66 1.85
N VAL A 121 9.82 -4.52 3.05
CA VAL A 121 10.25 -3.22 3.59
C VAL A 121 11.19 -2.54 2.59
N PHE A 122 10.97 -1.26 2.29
CA PHE A 122 11.89 -0.52 1.43
C PHE A 122 13.12 -0.10 2.23
N ASN A 123 14.13 -0.98 2.24
CA ASN A 123 15.44 -0.71 2.83
C ASN A 123 16.55 -1.03 1.82
N LEU A 124 17.79 -0.65 2.14
CA LEU A 124 18.92 -0.80 1.23
C LEU A 124 19.17 -2.25 0.83
N GLU A 125 19.04 -3.19 1.77
CA GLU A 125 19.26 -4.62 1.54
C GLU A 125 18.23 -5.17 0.55
N ASN A 126 16.95 -5.00 0.83
CA ASN A 126 15.84 -5.46 -0.02
C ASN A 126 15.90 -4.79 -1.40
N ALA A 127 16.14 -3.47 -1.46
CA ALA A 127 16.31 -2.75 -2.71
C ALA A 127 17.47 -3.32 -3.53
N SER A 128 18.64 -3.49 -2.91
CA SER A 128 19.83 -4.01 -3.60
C SER A 128 19.61 -5.44 -4.09
N CYS A 129 19.03 -6.31 -3.26
CA CYS A 129 18.68 -7.68 -3.63
C CYS A 129 17.72 -7.72 -4.81
N THR A 130 16.62 -6.96 -4.76
CA THR A 130 15.63 -6.91 -5.85
C THR A 130 16.23 -6.36 -7.13
N PHE A 131 16.91 -5.21 -7.10
CA PHE A 131 17.48 -4.62 -8.31
C PHE A 131 18.63 -5.44 -8.90
N THR A 132 19.44 -6.10 -8.06
CA THR A 132 20.46 -7.04 -8.52
C THR A 132 19.81 -8.23 -9.22
N SER A 133 18.81 -8.85 -8.61
CA SER A 133 18.05 -9.96 -9.23
C SER A 133 17.43 -9.55 -10.57
N LEU A 134 16.81 -8.37 -10.63
CA LEU A 134 16.23 -7.82 -11.86
C LEU A 134 17.29 -7.55 -12.94
N SER A 135 18.48 -7.10 -12.54
CA SER A 135 19.59 -6.82 -13.46
C SER A 135 20.22 -8.09 -14.03
N VAL A 136 20.43 -9.11 -13.20
CA VAL A 136 21.00 -10.41 -13.60
C VAL A 136 20.05 -11.12 -14.55
N ASN A 137 18.76 -11.13 -14.23
CA ASN A 137 17.73 -11.79 -15.02
C ASN A 137 17.25 -10.96 -16.22
N ARG A 138 17.91 -9.83 -16.56
CA ARG A 138 17.42 -8.88 -17.57
C ARG A 138 17.30 -9.51 -18.97
N ALA A 139 18.33 -10.23 -19.40
CA ALA A 139 18.36 -10.84 -20.74
C ALA A 139 17.31 -11.95 -20.87
N ASP A 140 17.18 -12.80 -19.84
CA ASP A 140 16.18 -13.85 -19.80
C ASP A 140 14.76 -13.28 -19.70
N SER A 141 14.58 -12.19 -18.95
CA SER A 141 13.31 -11.49 -18.85
C SER A 141 12.85 -10.98 -20.21
N PHE A 142 13.76 -10.38 -20.98
CA PHE A 142 13.48 -9.94 -22.35
C PHE A 142 13.13 -11.11 -23.28
N LYS A 143 13.92 -12.19 -23.26
CA LYS A 143 13.66 -13.38 -24.10
C LYS A 143 12.31 -14.01 -23.78
N ASN A 144 12.00 -14.19 -22.49
CA ASN A 144 10.72 -14.73 -22.05
C ASN A 144 9.58 -13.76 -22.37
N GLY A 145 9.82 -12.46 -22.26
CA GLY A 145 8.86 -11.43 -22.63
C GLY A 145 8.46 -11.50 -24.10
N LEU A 146 9.45 -11.64 -24.99
CA LEU A 146 9.21 -11.84 -26.42
C LEU A 146 8.44 -13.14 -26.69
N MET A 147 8.80 -14.24 -26.02
CA MET A 147 8.09 -15.52 -26.16
C MET A 147 6.64 -15.43 -25.69
N ASP A 148 6.36 -14.77 -24.57
CA ASP A 148 5.00 -14.55 -24.06
C ASP A 148 4.15 -13.76 -25.05
N VAL A 149 4.71 -12.70 -25.64
CA VAL A 149 4.01 -11.90 -26.65
C VAL A 149 3.73 -12.74 -27.90
N LEU A 150 4.73 -13.46 -28.41
CA LEU A 150 4.55 -14.33 -29.57
C LEU A 150 3.49 -15.41 -29.32
N GLN A 151 3.52 -16.07 -28.16
CA GLN A 151 2.51 -17.04 -27.76
C GLN A 151 1.11 -16.43 -27.70
N SER A 152 0.98 -15.19 -27.20
CA SER A 152 -0.32 -14.50 -27.11
C SER A 152 -0.93 -14.14 -28.47
N VAL A 153 -0.10 -14.01 -29.51
CA VAL A 153 -0.53 -13.61 -30.86
C VAL A 153 -0.57 -14.79 -31.84
N SER A 154 0.08 -15.91 -31.54
CA SER A 154 0.09 -17.13 -32.38
C SER A 154 -1.13 -18.03 -32.11
N TRP A 155 -1.68 -18.65 -33.17
CA TRP A 155 -2.70 -19.71 -33.00
C TRP A 155 -2.08 -21.01 -32.50
N ASP A 156 -0.90 -21.34 -33.02
CA ASP A 156 -0.04 -22.44 -32.58
C ASP A 156 1.41 -21.93 -32.55
N TYR A 157 1.90 -21.62 -31.35
CA TYR A 157 3.25 -21.08 -31.15
C TYR A 157 4.36 -22.07 -31.56
N LYS A 158 4.06 -23.37 -31.69
CA LYS A 158 5.03 -24.38 -32.13
C LYS A 158 5.23 -24.37 -33.64
N SER A 159 4.21 -24.02 -34.42
CA SER A 159 4.30 -23.86 -35.88
C SER A 159 4.53 -22.42 -36.35
N ASN A 160 4.54 -21.45 -35.44
CA ASN A 160 4.81 -20.03 -35.69
C ASN A 160 3.86 -19.39 -36.72
N ASN A 161 2.62 -19.90 -36.84
CA ASN A 161 1.61 -19.36 -37.74
C ASN A 161 0.90 -18.17 -37.07
N PRO A 162 1.07 -16.93 -37.56
CA PRO A 162 0.45 -15.76 -36.96
C PRO A 162 -1.07 -15.77 -37.19
N ARG A 163 -1.80 -15.10 -36.29
CA ARG A 163 -3.25 -14.88 -36.42
C ARG A 163 -3.54 -14.20 -37.77
N CYS A 164 -4.31 -14.84 -38.64
CA CYS A 164 -4.82 -14.19 -39.84
C CYS A 164 -5.64 -12.96 -39.41
N LEU A 165 -5.10 -11.76 -39.63
CA LEU A 165 -5.89 -10.53 -39.62
C LEU A 165 -6.73 -10.50 -40.90
N GLY A 166 -7.74 -11.37 -40.98
CA GLY A 166 -8.59 -11.54 -42.16
C GLY A 166 -9.87 -12.28 -41.82
N LYS A 167 -10.96 -11.99 -42.54
CA LYS A 167 -12.28 -12.58 -42.27
C LYS A 167 -12.28 -14.09 -42.56
N LYS A 168 -12.98 -14.84 -41.68
CA LYS A 168 -13.30 -16.26 -41.84
C LYS A 168 -13.81 -16.58 -43.24
#